data_AF-X1RMJ3-F1
#
_entry.id   AF-X1RMJ3-F1
#
_cell.length_a   1.000
_cell.length_b   1.000
_cell.length_c   1.000
_cell.angle_alpha   90.00
_cell.angle_beta   90.00
_cell.angle_gamma   90.00
#
_symmetry.space_group_name_H-M   'P 1'
#
loop_
_entity.id
_entity.type
_entity.pdbx_description
1 polymer ?
#
loop_
_entity_poly.entity_id
_entity_poly.type
_entity_poly.pdbx_seq_one_letter_code
_entity_poly.pdbx_strand_id
1 'polypeptide(L)'
;SGEKEHRLTKLLDEWSVEKIKRMGASAVKILVYYRPDLKQLANEQLNTVNTVALECIKYDLPFLVEPKSYPIGNEINNPQEFAALKEKLVIKTARDITTLPIDVLKAEFPTDLRYKKDKPELIELCQQLDMSSQVPWVILSGGVDFELFCQQVEIACQAGASGFLGGRAIWQEAMYIDDTRERVHYLSTVGADRLKRLTEIASKYAVPWYKKLGVSAHELAQTSERWYKEY
;
A
#
# COMPACT_ATOMS: atom_id res chain seq x y z
N SER A 1 -9.06 23.16 -6.46
CA SER A 1 -9.71 23.76 -5.29
C SER A 1 -10.75 22.78 -4.79
N GLY A 2 -10.54 22.22 -3.61
CA GLY A 2 -11.51 21.41 -2.88
C GLY A 2 -11.28 21.72 -1.41
N GLU A 3 -12.34 21.73 -0.61
CA GLU A 3 -12.24 21.85 0.84
C GLU A 3 -11.30 20.75 1.38
N LYS A 4 -10.69 20.93 2.57
CA LYS A 4 -9.72 19.96 3.15
C LYS A 4 -10.21 18.51 3.19
N GLU A 5 -11.53 18.33 3.08
CA GLU A 5 -12.28 17.08 3.12
C GLU A 5 -12.64 16.52 1.73
N HIS A 6 -12.62 17.34 0.68
CA HIS A 6 -12.86 16.93 -0.70
C HIS A 6 -11.54 16.62 -1.42
N ARG A 7 -10.98 15.45 -1.12
CA ARG A 7 -9.68 15.01 -1.64
C ARG A 7 -9.85 14.12 -2.85
N LEU A 8 -10.02 14.74 -4.02
CA LEU A 8 -10.01 14.03 -5.30
C LEU A 8 -8.58 13.84 -5.80
N THR A 9 -8.21 12.62 -6.18
CA THR A 9 -6.90 12.34 -6.77
C THR A 9 -6.84 12.93 -8.17
N LYS A 10 -5.81 13.75 -8.42
CA LYS A 10 -5.48 14.20 -9.77
C LYS A 10 -4.25 13.46 -10.25
N LEU A 11 -4.33 12.93 -11.47
CA LEU A 11 -3.16 12.39 -12.15
C LEU A 11 -2.23 13.54 -12.52
N LEU A 12 -0.93 13.27 -12.59
CA LEU A 12 0.05 14.26 -13.00
C LEU A 12 -0.14 14.58 -14.48
N ASP A 13 -0.26 15.87 -14.79
CA ASP A 13 -0.24 16.33 -16.17
C ASP A 13 1.05 15.87 -16.86
N GLU A 14 0.97 15.61 -18.17
CA GLU A 14 2.09 15.13 -19.00
C GLU A 14 2.68 13.75 -18.65
N TRP A 15 2.05 13.04 -17.71
CA TRP A 15 2.36 11.64 -17.40
C TRP A 15 1.26 10.72 -17.91
N SER A 16 1.68 9.62 -18.53
CA SER A 16 0.82 8.51 -18.95
C SER A 16 1.49 7.19 -18.58
N VAL A 17 0.71 6.11 -18.53
CA VAL A 17 1.26 4.76 -18.32
C VAL A 17 2.28 4.41 -19.40
N GLU A 18 2.03 4.80 -20.65
CA GLU A 18 3.00 4.65 -21.74
C GLU A 18 4.34 5.29 -21.43
N LYS A 19 4.32 6.56 -20.97
CA LYS A 19 5.53 7.30 -20.61
C LYS A 19 6.25 6.63 -19.44
N ILE A 20 5.51 6.16 -18.43
CA ILE A 20 6.05 5.40 -17.30
C ILE A 20 6.76 4.13 -17.80
N LYS A 21 6.16 3.37 -18.73
CA LYS A 21 6.80 2.20 -19.37
C LYS A 21 8.07 2.56 -20.11
N ARG A 22 8.04 3.61 -20.94
CA ARG A 22 9.19 4.10 -21.71
C ARG A 22 10.35 4.57 -20.83
N MET A 23 10.06 5.05 -19.62
CA MET A 23 11.06 5.41 -18.61
C MET A 23 11.72 4.19 -17.92
N GLY A 24 11.25 2.96 -18.21
CA GLY A 24 11.80 1.73 -17.64
C GLY A 24 11.23 1.35 -16.28
N ALA A 25 10.09 1.92 -15.87
CA ALA A 25 9.45 1.54 -14.62
C ALA A 25 8.84 0.13 -14.72
N SER A 26 8.96 -0.64 -13.64
CA SER A 26 8.41 -2.00 -13.55
C SER A 26 6.95 -2.06 -13.06
N ALA A 27 6.40 -0.93 -12.61
CA ALA A 27 5.03 -0.84 -12.13
C ALA A 27 4.55 0.62 -12.17
N VAL A 28 3.23 0.80 -12.25
CA VAL A 28 2.54 2.07 -12.01
C VAL A 28 2.04 2.08 -10.58
N LYS A 29 2.13 3.25 -9.93
CA LYS A 29 1.56 3.45 -8.60
C LYS A 29 0.77 4.74 -8.52
N ILE A 30 -0.41 4.69 -7.89
CA ILE A 30 -1.14 5.91 -7.51
C ILE A 30 -1.48 5.94 -6.01
N LEU A 31 -1.55 7.15 -5.45
CA LEU A 31 -2.12 7.42 -4.12
C LEU A 31 -3.57 7.85 -4.28
N VAL A 32 -4.48 7.28 -3.49
CA VAL A 32 -5.90 7.64 -3.52
C VAL A 32 -6.38 7.96 -2.13
N TYR A 33 -6.86 9.18 -1.90
CA TYR A 33 -7.56 9.48 -0.65
C TYR A 33 -8.97 8.88 -0.74
N TYR A 34 -9.28 7.93 0.13
CA TYR A 34 -10.50 7.13 0.00
C TYR A 34 -11.28 7.08 1.31
N ARG A 35 -12.58 7.38 1.21
CA ARG A 35 -13.56 7.33 2.29
C ARG A 35 -14.79 6.56 1.79
N PRO A 36 -14.92 5.25 2.10
CA PRO A 36 -16.02 4.42 1.59
C PRO A 36 -17.43 4.91 1.97
N ASP A 37 -17.51 5.76 2.98
CA ASP A 37 -18.71 6.41 3.52
C ASP A 37 -19.07 7.71 2.77
N LEU A 38 -18.13 8.35 2.07
CA LEU A 38 -18.39 9.50 1.19
C LEU A 38 -18.70 9.02 -0.24
N LYS A 39 -19.91 8.46 -0.42
CA LYS A 39 -20.28 7.67 -1.62
C LYS A 39 -19.95 8.29 -2.96
N GLN A 40 -20.27 9.58 -3.15
CA GLN A 40 -19.98 10.26 -4.41
C GLN A 40 -18.47 10.34 -4.68
N LEU A 41 -17.71 10.85 -3.71
CA LEU A 41 -16.25 10.99 -3.83
C LEU A 41 -15.55 9.63 -3.95
N ALA A 42 -16.03 8.62 -3.21
CA ALA A 42 -15.56 7.24 -3.34
C ALA A 42 -15.72 6.72 -4.78
N ASN A 43 -16.88 6.94 -5.40
CA ASN A 43 -17.11 6.55 -6.79
C ASN A 43 -16.19 7.29 -7.77
N GLU A 44 -15.96 8.60 -7.59
CA GLU A 44 -15.03 9.37 -8.43
C GLU A 44 -13.59 8.85 -8.31
N GLN A 45 -13.18 8.44 -7.10
CA GLN A 45 -11.88 7.82 -6.86
C GLN A 45 -11.77 6.43 -7.50
N LEU A 46 -12.79 5.59 -7.39
CA LEU A 46 -12.84 4.29 -8.07
C LEU A 46 -12.78 4.45 -9.59
N ASN A 47 -13.46 5.44 -10.17
CA ASN A 47 -13.37 5.75 -11.60
C ASN A 47 -11.95 6.14 -12.02
N THR A 48 -11.25 6.93 -11.18
CA THR A 48 -9.85 7.29 -11.41
C THR A 48 -8.95 6.06 -11.37
N VAL A 49 -9.12 5.19 -10.36
CA VAL A 49 -8.37 3.93 -10.26
C VAL A 49 -8.62 3.04 -11.47
N ASN A 50 -9.88 2.85 -11.87
CA ASN A 50 -10.27 2.00 -13.00
C ASN A 50 -9.67 2.52 -14.32
N THR A 51 -9.67 3.84 -14.52
CA THR A 51 -9.08 4.46 -15.71
C THR A 51 -7.59 4.13 -15.82
N VAL A 52 -6.84 4.25 -14.71
CA VAL A 52 -5.41 3.92 -14.68
C VAL A 52 -5.20 2.42 -14.84
N ALA A 53 -6.04 1.58 -14.22
CA ALA A 53 -5.96 0.13 -14.33
C ALA A 53 -6.10 -0.35 -15.78
N LEU A 54 -7.06 0.19 -16.53
CA LEU A 54 -7.25 -0.15 -17.95
C LEU A 54 -6.05 0.25 -18.81
N GLU A 55 -5.41 1.39 -18.52
CA GLU A 55 -4.17 1.79 -19.20
C GLU A 55 -2.99 0.89 -18.81
N CYS A 56 -2.88 0.48 -17.54
CA CYS A 56 -1.88 -0.48 -17.07
C CYS A 56 -2.00 -1.84 -17.79
N ILE A 57 -3.21 -2.36 -17.96
CA ILE A 57 -3.47 -3.57 -18.76
C ILE A 57 -3.00 -3.36 -20.20
N LYS A 58 -3.41 -2.26 -20.84
CA LYS A 58 -3.04 -1.94 -22.23
C LYS A 58 -1.52 -1.89 -22.45
N TYR A 59 -0.78 -1.37 -21.47
CA TYR A 59 0.67 -1.27 -21.55
C TYR A 59 1.40 -2.38 -20.83
N ASP A 60 0.72 -3.43 -20.35
CA ASP A 60 1.34 -4.56 -19.65
C ASP A 60 2.29 -4.09 -18.53
N LEU A 61 1.75 -3.32 -17.59
CA LEU A 61 2.47 -2.88 -16.39
C LEU A 61 1.66 -3.22 -15.14
N PRO A 62 2.27 -3.85 -14.13
CA PRO A 62 1.65 -4.03 -12.83
C PRO A 62 1.18 -2.71 -12.23
N PHE A 63 -0.03 -2.69 -11.69
CA PHE A 63 -0.67 -1.54 -11.08
C PHE A 63 -0.85 -1.70 -9.58
N LEU A 64 -0.15 -0.85 -8.83
CA LEU A 64 -0.23 -0.79 -7.37
C LEU A 64 -1.05 0.42 -6.91
N VAL A 65 -2.06 0.18 -6.08
CA VAL A 65 -2.92 1.25 -5.55
C VAL A 65 -2.67 1.42 -4.06
N GLU A 66 -2.35 2.65 -3.65
CA GLU A 66 -2.19 3.04 -2.26
C GLU A 66 -3.38 3.89 -1.82
N PRO A 67 -4.44 3.30 -1.25
CA PRO A 67 -5.46 4.08 -0.58
C PRO A 67 -4.98 4.65 0.76
N LYS A 68 -5.49 5.84 1.08
CA LYS A 68 -5.32 6.49 2.39
C LYS A 68 -6.64 7.03 2.89
N SER A 69 -7.08 6.51 4.03
CA SER A 69 -8.12 7.11 4.84
C SER A 69 -7.65 8.47 5.40
N TYR A 70 -8.61 9.34 5.70
CA TYR A 70 -8.36 10.66 6.26
C TYR A 70 -9.54 11.12 7.11
N PRO A 71 -9.32 11.91 8.17
CA PRO A 71 -10.40 12.40 9.01
C PRO A 71 -11.23 13.48 8.31
N ILE A 72 -12.53 13.56 8.63
CA ILE A 72 -13.48 14.59 8.17
C ILE A 72 -14.27 15.18 9.35
N GLY A 73 -14.77 16.41 9.22
CA GLY A 73 -15.58 17.05 10.25
C GLY A 73 -14.91 17.05 11.62
N ASN A 74 -15.63 16.53 12.63
CA ASN A 74 -15.14 16.47 14.01
C ASN A 74 -13.91 15.56 14.18
N GLU A 75 -13.76 14.53 13.33
CA GLU A 75 -12.62 13.60 13.36
C GLU A 75 -11.27 14.33 13.18
N ILE A 76 -11.26 15.49 12.50
CA ILE A 76 -10.04 16.27 12.21
C ILE A 76 -9.34 16.72 13.49
N ASN A 77 -10.13 17.11 14.49
CA ASN A 77 -9.63 17.58 15.79
C ASN A 77 -9.78 16.50 16.88
N ASN A 78 -10.26 15.31 16.52
CA ASN A 78 -10.47 14.19 17.43
C ASN A 78 -9.82 12.90 16.90
N PRO A 79 -8.50 12.73 17.09
CA PRO A 79 -7.77 11.56 16.59
C PRO A 79 -8.28 10.22 17.14
N GLN A 80 -8.87 10.21 18.34
CA GLN A 80 -9.44 9.00 18.93
C GLN A 80 -10.72 8.57 18.18
N GLU A 81 -11.55 9.52 17.77
CA GLU A 81 -12.75 9.25 16.96
C GLU A 81 -12.37 8.70 15.58
N PHE A 82 -11.37 9.30 14.92
CA PHE A 82 -10.85 8.76 13.67
C PHE A 82 -10.25 7.35 13.85
N ALA A 83 -9.49 7.14 14.92
CA ALA A 83 -8.90 5.83 15.23
C ALA A 83 -9.96 4.74 15.42
N ALA A 84 -11.10 5.07 16.04
CA ALA A 84 -12.22 4.14 16.20
C ALA A 84 -12.89 3.75 14.88
N LEU A 85 -12.82 4.60 13.85
CA LEU A 85 -13.38 4.33 12.52
C LEU A 85 -12.40 3.61 11.58
N LYS A 86 -11.09 3.75 11.83
CA LYS A 86 -10.02 3.35 10.91
C LYS A 86 -10.10 1.89 10.49
N GLU A 87 -10.45 0.99 11.40
CA GLU A 87 -10.60 -0.45 11.14
C GLU A 87 -11.60 -0.70 10.00
N LYS A 88 -12.82 -0.15 10.17
CA LYS A 88 -13.90 -0.25 9.19
C LYS A 88 -13.53 0.43 7.88
N LEU A 89 -12.88 1.59 7.94
CA LEU A 89 -12.46 2.32 6.74
C LEU A 89 -11.45 1.51 5.93
N VAL A 90 -10.38 1.01 6.55
CA VAL A 90 -9.30 0.28 5.86
C VAL A 90 -9.81 -1.04 5.27
N ILE A 91 -10.55 -1.84 6.04
CA ILE A 91 -11.08 -3.14 5.58
C ILE A 91 -12.06 -2.94 4.42
N LYS A 92 -12.98 -1.97 4.53
CA LYS A 92 -13.92 -1.68 3.44
C LYS A 92 -13.22 -1.11 2.21
N THR A 93 -12.19 -0.30 2.40
CA THR A 93 -11.38 0.24 1.30
C THR A 93 -10.72 -0.87 0.49
N ALA A 94 -10.13 -1.87 1.17
CA ALA A 94 -9.57 -3.04 0.49
C ALA A 94 -10.64 -3.78 -0.32
N ARG A 95 -11.82 -4.00 0.26
CA ARG A 95 -12.94 -4.63 -0.44
C ARG A 95 -13.37 -3.88 -1.69
N ASP A 96 -13.52 -2.57 -1.60
CA ASP A 96 -14.02 -1.76 -2.71
C ASP A 96 -12.95 -1.67 -3.83
N ILE A 97 -11.71 -1.30 -3.50
CA ILE A 97 -10.66 -1.04 -4.49
C ILE A 97 -10.20 -2.30 -5.22
N THR A 98 -10.12 -3.42 -4.51
CA THR A 98 -9.60 -4.66 -5.11
C THR A 98 -10.61 -5.40 -5.99
N THR A 99 -11.81 -4.84 -6.15
CA THR A 99 -12.75 -5.28 -7.20
C THR A 99 -12.37 -4.76 -8.59
N LEU A 100 -11.55 -3.71 -8.65
CA LEU A 100 -10.97 -3.18 -9.88
C LEU A 100 -9.75 -4.01 -10.28
N PRO A 101 -9.37 -4.01 -11.57
CA PRO A 101 -8.27 -4.84 -12.06
C PRO A 101 -6.90 -4.22 -11.74
N ILE A 102 -6.61 -4.13 -10.45
CA ILE A 102 -5.31 -3.73 -9.90
C ILE A 102 -4.50 -5.00 -9.61
N ASP A 103 -3.18 -4.87 -9.48
CA ASP A 103 -2.31 -6.03 -9.22
C ASP A 103 -1.90 -6.14 -7.75
N VAL A 104 -1.69 -5.01 -7.07
CA VAL A 104 -1.24 -4.97 -5.68
C VAL A 104 -1.94 -3.87 -4.90
N LEU A 105 -2.49 -4.23 -3.74
CA LEU A 105 -2.98 -3.27 -2.75
C LEU A 105 -1.85 -2.85 -1.81
N LYS A 106 -1.53 -1.55 -1.74
CA LYS A 106 -0.67 -0.99 -0.69
C LYS A 106 -1.54 -0.44 0.44
N ALA A 107 -1.79 -1.25 1.46
CA ALA A 107 -2.76 -0.98 2.51
C ALA A 107 -2.16 -0.29 3.74
N GLU A 108 -2.96 0.52 4.42
CA GLU A 108 -2.68 1.00 5.78
C GLU A 108 -2.76 -0.14 6.80
N PHE A 109 -2.05 -0.02 7.93
CA PHE A 109 -2.38 -0.84 9.09
C PHE A 109 -3.81 -0.50 9.56
N PRO A 110 -4.69 -1.51 9.81
CA PRO A 110 -6.11 -1.27 10.10
C PRO A 110 -6.38 -0.41 11.34
N THR A 111 -5.44 -0.33 12.28
CA THR A 111 -5.62 0.37 13.55
C THR A 111 -4.59 1.49 13.74
N ASP A 112 -4.72 2.18 14.87
CA ASP A 112 -3.70 3.07 15.42
C ASP A 112 -3.21 2.49 16.74
N LEU A 113 -1.92 2.11 16.79
CA LEU A 113 -1.32 1.42 17.93
C LEU A 113 -1.19 2.31 19.17
N ARG A 114 -1.48 3.62 19.06
CA ARG A 114 -1.61 4.49 20.23
C ARG A 114 -2.86 4.16 21.05
N TYR A 115 -3.92 3.65 20.39
CA TYR A 115 -5.23 3.39 21.00
C TYR A 115 -5.56 1.90 21.14
N LYS A 116 -4.98 1.03 20.29
CA LYS A 116 -5.21 -0.43 20.34
C LYS A 116 -3.90 -1.20 20.19
N LYS A 117 -3.55 -2.01 21.20
CA LYS A 117 -2.24 -2.68 21.31
C LYS A 117 -2.31 -4.20 21.46
N ASP A 118 -3.51 -4.77 21.64
CA ASP A 118 -3.65 -6.21 21.85
C ASP A 118 -3.25 -6.98 20.58
N LYS A 119 -2.13 -7.70 20.63
CA LYS A 119 -1.55 -8.34 19.44
C LYS A 119 -2.50 -9.37 18.78
N PRO A 120 -3.20 -10.25 19.52
CA PRO A 120 -4.22 -11.13 18.93
C PRO A 120 -5.29 -10.37 18.15
N GLU A 121 -5.86 -9.31 18.73
CA GLU A 121 -6.86 -8.47 18.06
C GLU A 121 -6.30 -7.79 16.80
N LEU A 122 -5.05 -7.29 16.85
CA LEU A 122 -4.39 -6.69 15.69
C LEU A 122 -4.15 -7.69 14.55
N ILE A 123 -3.82 -8.95 14.86
CA ILE A 123 -3.68 -10.02 13.87
C ILE A 123 -5.03 -10.32 13.23
N GLU A 124 -6.10 -10.45 14.03
CA GLU A 124 -7.45 -10.72 13.51
C GLU A 124 -7.91 -9.63 12.53
N LEU A 125 -7.67 -8.36 12.86
CA LEU A 125 -8.00 -7.24 11.97
C LEU A 125 -7.19 -7.27 10.67
N CYS A 126 -5.92 -7.67 10.71
CA CYS A 126 -5.13 -7.87 9.50
C CYS A 126 -5.60 -9.09 8.68
N GLN A 127 -6.12 -10.15 9.32
CA GLN A 127 -6.74 -11.27 8.63
C GLN A 127 -8.05 -10.86 7.95
N GLN A 128 -8.86 -10.00 8.58
CA GLN A 128 -10.05 -9.43 7.96
C GLN A 128 -9.72 -8.54 6.75
N LEU A 129 -8.62 -7.78 6.85
CA LEU A 129 -8.07 -7.02 5.71
C LEU A 129 -7.65 -7.97 4.59
N ASP A 130 -6.90 -9.03 4.92
CA ASP A 130 -6.49 -10.04 3.93
C ASP A 130 -7.70 -10.66 3.24
N MET A 131 -8.68 -11.16 3.98
CA MET A 131 -9.91 -11.75 3.42
C MET A 131 -10.71 -10.77 2.56
N SER A 132 -10.59 -9.46 2.81
CA SER A 132 -11.29 -8.42 2.04
C SER A 132 -10.57 -8.02 0.75
N SER A 133 -9.27 -8.31 0.62
CA SER A 133 -8.48 -8.02 -0.58
C SER A 133 -8.57 -9.17 -1.59
N GLN A 134 -8.93 -8.89 -2.85
CA GLN A 134 -8.93 -9.89 -3.93
C GLN A 134 -7.53 -10.09 -4.55
N VAL A 135 -6.60 -9.20 -4.25
CA VAL A 135 -5.22 -9.18 -4.79
C VAL A 135 -4.21 -9.26 -3.65
N PRO A 136 -2.94 -9.63 -3.90
CA PRO A 136 -1.92 -9.55 -2.86
C PRO A 136 -1.78 -8.12 -2.34
N TRP A 137 -1.43 -8.01 -1.06
CA TRP A 137 -1.29 -6.70 -0.42
C TRP A 137 0.02 -6.57 0.34
N VAL A 138 0.52 -5.34 0.39
CA VAL A 138 1.70 -4.95 1.16
C VAL A 138 1.34 -3.83 2.10
N ILE A 139 1.99 -3.78 3.26
CA ILE A 139 1.71 -2.73 4.23
C ILE A 139 2.54 -1.46 4.00
N LEU A 140 1.90 -0.29 4.13
CA LEU A 140 2.57 1.01 4.14
C LEU A 140 2.91 1.47 5.56
N SER A 141 3.98 2.27 5.69
CA SER A 141 4.45 2.70 7.02
C SER A 141 3.61 3.81 7.66
N GLY A 142 2.82 4.56 6.88
CA GLY A 142 1.92 5.59 7.41
C GLY A 142 2.61 6.81 8.04
N GLY A 143 3.95 6.79 8.17
CA GLY A 143 4.73 7.80 8.88
C GLY A 143 4.94 7.49 10.37
N VAL A 144 4.70 6.25 10.82
CA VAL A 144 5.08 5.82 12.17
C VAL A 144 6.61 5.70 12.31
N ASP A 145 7.10 5.63 13.54
CA ASP A 145 8.52 5.36 13.81
C ASP A 145 8.94 3.95 13.36
N PHE A 146 10.25 3.73 13.27
CA PHE A 146 10.81 2.50 12.72
C PHE A 146 10.44 1.24 13.53
N GLU A 147 10.45 1.32 14.86
CA GLU A 147 10.17 0.16 15.71
C GLU A 147 8.70 -0.23 15.63
N LEU A 148 7.81 0.76 15.63
CA LEU A 148 6.38 0.54 15.43
C LEU A 148 6.10 -0.03 14.04
N PHE A 149 6.83 0.43 13.01
CA PHE A 149 6.68 -0.13 11.67
C PHE A 149 7.16 -1.58 11.59
N CYS A 150 8.25 -1.96 12.27
CA CYS A 150 8.68 -3.36 12.37
C CYS A 150 7.58 -4.24 12.97
N GLN A 151 6.94 -3.78 14.05
CA GLN A 151 5.82 -4.49 14.67
C GLN A 151 4.63 -4.64 13.72
N GLN A 152 4.28 -3.58 12.97
CA GLN A 152 3.20 -3.62 11.99
C GLN A 152 3.50 -4.58 10.84
N VAL A 153 4.74 -4.59 10.32
CA VAL A 153 5.16 -5.51 9.26
C VAL A 153 5.06 -6.96 9.73
N GLU A 154 5.53 -7.27 10.94
CA GLU A 154 5.43 -8.63 11.50
C GLU A 154 3.96 -9.09 11.57
N ILE A 155 3.10 -8.28 12.18
CA ILE A 155 1.67 -8.60 12.35
C ILE A 155 0.97 -8.75 10.99
N ALA A 156 1.19 -7.81 10.07
CA ALA A 156 0.57 -7.84 8.74
C ALA A 156 1.00 -9.08 7.95
N CYS A 157 2.29 -9.42 7.99
CA CYS A 157 2.83 -10.59 7.28
C CYS A 157 2.27 -11.90 7.86
N GLN A 158 2.24 -12.04 9.19
CA GLN A 158 1.60 -13.20 9.87
C GLN A 158 0.12 -13.37 9.50
N ALA A 159 -0.55 -12.30 9.11
CA ALA A 159 -1.96 -12.27 8.77
C ALA A 159 -2.27 -12.39 7.26
N GLY A 160 -1.24 -12.49 6.39
CA GLY A 160 -1.43 -12.71 4.95
C GLY A 160 -0.77 -11.69 4.03
N ALA A 161 -0.20 -10.60 4.55
CA ALA A 161 0.49 -9.63 3.71
C ALA A 161 1.71 -10.26 2.99
N SER A 162 1.95 -9.80 1.77
CA SER A 162 3.09 -10.23 0.94
C SER A 162 4.35 -9.39 1.15
N GLY A 163 4.38 -8.57 2.20
CA GLY A 163 5.53 -7.75 2.57
C GLY A 163 5.14 -6.33 2.90
N PHE A 164 6.05 -5.39 2.61
CA PHE A 164 5.89 -3.99 2.96
C PHE A 164 6.35 -3.07 1.83
N LEU A 165 5.78 -1.86 1.80
CA LEU A 165 6.29 -0.76 1.00
C LEU A 165 6.37 0.49 1.89
N GLY A 166 7.49 0.57 2.61
CA GLY A 166 7.81 1.64 3.57
C GLY A 166 8.64 2.75 2.95
N GLY A 167 8.49 3.96 3.50
CA GLY A 167 9.31 5.12 3.11
C GLY A 167 9.81 5.84 4.35
N ARG A 168 9.01 6.78 4.85
CA ARG A 168 9.36 7.64 5.99
C ARG A 168 9.89 6.90 7.22
N ALA A 169 9.31 5.77 7.60
CA ALA A 169 9.79 4.99 8.75
C ALA A 169 11.23 4.46 8.59
N ILE A 170 11.75 4.42 7.36
CA ILE A 170 13.09 3.92 7.05
C ILE A 170 14.10 5.07 7.07
N TRP A 171 13.78 6.21 6.44
CA TRP A 171 14.77 7.23 6.08
C TRP A 171 14.40 8.69 6.39
N GLN A 172 13.24 8.98 7.00
CA GLN A 172 12.79 10.38 7.14
C GLN A 172 13.76 11.26 7.92
N GLU A 173 14.50 10.71 8.88
CA GLU A 173 15.46 11.46 9.69
C GLU A 173 16.60 12.03 8.84
N ALA A 174 16.95 11.38 7.73
CA ALA A 174 17.95 11.87 6.78
C ALA A 174 17.54 13.22 6.15
N MET A 175 16.24 13.56 6.12
CA MET A 175 15.78 14.84 5.57
C MET A 175 16.08 16.03 6.50
N TYR A 176 16.43 15.77 7.76
CA TYR A 176 16.80 16.80 8.72
C TYR A 176 18.32 16.91 8.93
N ILE A 177 19.13 16.13 8.20
CA ILE A 177 20.59 16.18 8.26
C ILE A 177 21.08 17.12 7.17
N ASP A 178 21.60 18.30 7.52
CA ASP A 178 22.03 19.31 6.55
C ASP A 178 23.32 18.91 5.83
N ASP A 179 24.30 18.34 6.54
CA ASP A 179 25.55 17.91 5.92
C ASP A 179 25.34 16.71 4.99
N THR A 180 25.78 16.85 3.74
CA THR A 180 25.57 15.84 2.72
C THR A 180 26.31 14.54 3.01
N ARG A 181 27.52 14.60 3.61
CA ARG A 181 28.30 13.39 3.92
C ARG A 181 27.67 12.64 5.08
N GLU A 182 27.23 13.35 6.11
CA GLU A 182 26.48 12.76 7.23
C GLU A 182 25.16 12.16 6.77
N ARG A 183 24.43 12.83 5.86
CA ARG A 183 23.18 12.31 5.30
C ARG A 183 23.41 11.01 4.52
N VAL A 184 24.44 10.98 3.67
CA VAL A 184 24.82 9.77 2.93
C VAL A 184 25.26 8.67 3.91
N HIS A 185 26.05 9.01 4.94
CA HIS A 185 26.47 8.06 5.95
C HIS A 185 25.27 7.45 6.69
N TYR A 186 24.31 8.26 7.13
CA TYR A 186 23.07 7.81 7.76
C TYR A 186 22.28 6.86 6.86
N LEU A 187 22.09 7.21 5.59
CA LEU A 187 21.37 6.36 4.63
C LEU A 187 22.09 5.03 4.38
N SER A 188 23.42 5.06 4.28
CA SER A 188 24.26 3.87 4.03
C SER A 188 24.42 2.96 5.25
N THR A 189 24.08 3.45 6.45
CA THR A 189 24.17 2.70 7.70
C THR A 189 22.77 2.46 8.26
N VAL A 190 22.22 3.43 9.00
CA VAL A 190 20.90 3.33 9.65
C VAL A 190 19.80 3.00 8.65
N GLY A 191 19.76 3.69 7.50
CA GLY A 191 18.74 3.41 6.48
C GLY A 191 18.84 2.00 5.90
N ALA A 192 20.06 1.54 5.59
CA ALA A 192 20.34 0.21 5.08
C ALA A 192 20.04 -0.89 6.11
N ASP A 193 20.45 -0.72 7.36
CA ASP A 193 20.18 -1.66 8.46
C ASP A 193 18.69 -1.79 8.75
N ARG A 194 17.95 -0.67 8.70
CA ARG A 194 16.49 -0.67 8.84
C ARG A 194 15.81 -1.45 7.72
N LEU A 195 16.24 -1.25 6.48
CA LEU A 195 15.71 -2.01 5.35
C LEU A 195 16.02 -3.50 5.51
N LYS A 196 17.25 -3.87 5.88
CA LYS A 196 17.65 -5.25 6.12
C LYS A 196 16.78 -5.93 7.19
N ARG A 197 16.54 -5.25 8.31
CA ARG A 197 15.69 -5.78 9.40
C ARG A 197 14.24 -5.98 8.95
N LEU A 198 13.66 -5.05 8.18
CA LEU A 198 12.32 -5.22 7.62
C LEU A 198 12.29 -6.38 6.60
N THR A 199 13.33 -6.53 5.78
CA THR A 199 13.47 -7.67 4.86
C THR A 199 13.56 -8.99 5.60
N GLU A 200 14.27 -9.07 6.73
CA GLU A 200 14.35 -10.28 7.55
C GLU A 200 12.98 -10.66 8.15
N ILE A 201 12.22 -9.67 8.65
CA ILE A 201 10.85 -9.87 9.14
C ILE A 201 9.94 -10.39 8.00
N ALA A 202 9.95 -9.71 6.86
CA ALA A 202 9.13 -10.10 5.70
C ALA A 202 9.52 -11.48 5.17
N SER A 203 10.82 -11.79 5.07
CA SER A 203 11.29 -13.10 4.60
C SER A 203 10.84 -14.25 5.53
N LYS A 204 10.69 -13.96 6.83
CA LYS A 204 10.25 -14.95 7.82
C LYS A 204 8.74 -15.15 7.83
N TYR A 205 7.96 -14.10 7.65
CA TYR A 205 6.52 -14.13 7.93
C TYR A 205 5.62 -13.85 6.73
N ALA A 206 6.11 -13.18 5.68
CA ALA A 206 5.25 -12.76 4.57
C ALA A 206 4.76 -13.95 3.74
N VAL A 207 3.57 -13.80 3.18
CA VAL A 207 2.97 -14.80 2.30
C VAL A 207 3.36 -14.48 0.85
N PRO A 208 3.96 -15.44 0.10
CA PRO A 208 4.26 -15.21 -1.30
C PRO A 208 3.03 -14.75 -2.08
N TRP A 209 3.15 -13.66 -2.84
CA TRP A 209 2.03 -12.96 -3.49
C TRP A 209 1.13 -13.87 -4.32
N TYR A 210 1.73 -14.84 -5.01
CA TYR A 210 1.04 -15.76 -5.90
C TYR A 210 0.07 -16.70 -5.18
N LYS A 211 0.28 -16.96 -3.88
CA LYS A 211 -0.67 -17.74 -3.09
C LYS A 211 -2.04 -17.06 -2.99
N LYS A 212 -2.07 -15.72 -3.04
CA LYS A 212 -3.33 -14.96 -3.03
C LYS A 212 -4.16 -15.20 -4.29
N LEU A 213 -3.49 -15.46 -5.41
CA LEU A 213 -4.12 -15.79 -6.68
C LEU A 213 -4.44 -17.28 -6.84
N GLY A 214 -4.18 -18.09 -5.81
CA GLY A 214 -4.41 -19.53 -5.85
C GLY A 214 -3.44 -20.30 -6.75
N VAL A 215 -2.37 -19.68 -7.21
CA VAL A 215 -1.36 -20.33 -8.07
C VAL A 215 -0.15 -20.79 -7.25
N SER A 216 0.58 -21.76 -7.77
CA SER A 216 1.83 -22.27 -7.21
C SER A 216 3.05 -21.62 -7.89
N ALA A 217 4.21 -21.71 -7.24
CA ALA A 217 5.46 -21.18 -7.80
C ALA A 217 5.86 -21.85 -9.13
N HIS A 218 5.48 -23.11 -9.33
CA HIS A 218 5.79 -23.86 -10.55
C HIS A 218 4.98 -23.35 -11.75
N GLU A 219 3.72 -22.95 -11.54
CA GLU A 219 2.87 -22.40 -12.60
C GLU A 219 3.38 -21.06 -13.13
N LEU A 220 4.05 -20.26 -12.29
CA LEU A 220 4.66 -18.99 -12.71
C LEU A 220 5.85 -19.17 -13.67
N ALA A 221 6.52 -20.32 -13.64
CA ALA A 221 7.72 -20.58 -14.43
C ALA A 221 7.42 -21.12 -15.83
N GLN A 222 6.16 -21.45 -16.12
CA GLN A 222 5.77 -22.04 -17.41
C GLN A 222 5.34 -20.94 -18.38
N THR A 223 6.18 -20.70 -19.39
CA THR A 223 5.83 -19.87 -20.55
C THR A 223 5.70 -20.79 -21.76
N SER A 224 4.56 -20.71 -22.46
CA SER A 224 4.32 -21.46 -23.70
C SER A 224 5.45 -21.22 -24.70
N GLU A 225 5.97 -22.23 -25.38
CA GLU A 225 6.92 -22.04 -26.50
C GLU A 225 6.33 -21.17 -27.62
N ARG A 226 5.00 -20.99 -27.63
CA ARG A 226 4.25 -20.16 -28.57
C ARG A 226 3.81 -18.83 -27.97
N TRP A 227 4.34 -18.41 -26.82
CA TRP A 227 3.93 -17.19 -26.12
C TRP A 227 3.89 -15.96 -27.04
N TYR A 228 4.86 -15.82 -27.95
CA TYR A 228 4.96 -14.69 -28.89
C TYR A 228 3.84 -14.65 -29.96
N LYS A 229 3.02 -15.70 -30.05
CA LYS A 229 1.83 -15.77 -30.91
C LYS A 229 0.52 -15.71 -30.13
N GLU A 230 0.56 -16.07 -28.86
CA GLU A 230 -0.61 -16.22 -27.97
C GLU A 230 -0.81 -15.00 -27.06
N TYR A 231 0.23 -14.19 -26.91
CA TYR A 231 0.24 -12.93 -26.16
C TYR A 231 -0.25 -11.75 -27.00
#